data_AF-A0A9D6E937-F1
#
_entry.id   AF-A0A9D6E937-F1
#
_cell.length_a   1.000
_cell.length_b   1.000
_cell.length_c   1.000
_cell.angle_alpha   90.00
_cell.angle_beta   90.00
_cell.angle_gamma   90.00
#
_symmetry.space_group_name_H-M   'P 1'
#
loop_
_entity.id
_entity.type
_entity.pdbx_description
1 polymer ?
#
loop_
_entity_poly.entity_id
_entity_poly.type
_entity_poly.pdbx_seq_one_letter_code
_entity_poly.pdbx_strand_id
1 'polypeptide(L)'
;MWKDRWSGALAIALVAGASAACGGPSELSSDEAAELTAELAGAGITGASSGLAGSPAQSGQLEATPIPFSRTVSHTQSCSGGGSISVSGSLSGSIDSETHDGSLSLNVTQSFTDCRITRGGKDFTVSGSPNLQLSGTITIVNGLPSGPQTLSFTGAFRWSAADGRSGSCDIDLTISWSLASPSTVTGTACGHQISRQV
;
A
#
# COMPACT_ATOMS: atom_id res chain seq x y z
N MET A 1 2.39 -4.34 23.86
CA MET A 1 1.46 -3.19 23.82
C MET A 1 1.62 -2.29 22.58
N TRP A 2 2.71 -2.33 21.81
CA TRP A 2 2.83 -1.55 20.56
C TRP A 2 2.12 -2.17 19.34
N LYS A 3 1.98 -3.51 19.33
CA LYS A 3 1.51 -4.29 18.17
C LYS A 3 0.03 -4.04 17.82
N ASP A 4 -0.79 -3.76 18.83
CA ASP A 4 -2.25 -3.67 18.66
C ASP A 4 -2.74 -2.28 18.19
N ARG A 5 -1.88 -1.25 18.25
CA ARG A 5 -2.25 0.12 17.82
C ARG A 5 -1.95 0.42 16.35
N TRP A 6 -1.10 -0.39 15.69
CA TRP A 6 -0.75 -0.20 14.28
C TRP A 6 -1.66 -0.99 13.32
N SER A 7 -2.19 -2.13 13.75
CA SER A 7 -2.98 -3.01 12.87
C SER A 7 -4.35 -2.44 12.49
N GLY A 8 -4.87 -1.44 13.22
CA GLY A 8 -6.21 -0.88 12.97
C GLY A 8 -6.26 0.36 12.07
N ALA A 9 -5.13 1.03 11.80
CA ALA A 9 -5.13 2.39 11.27
C ALA A 9 -4.97 2.51 9.73
N LEU A 10 -4.75 1.41 9.01
CA LEU A 10 -4.38 1.44 7.59
C LEU A 10 -5.33 0.62 6.70
N ALA A 11 -6.60 0.50 7.12
CA ALA A 11 -7.67 0.07 6.22
C ALA A 11 -8.19 1.29 5.46
N ILE A 12 -7.52 1.66 4.36
CA ILE A 12 -7.96 2.74 3.49
C ILE A 12 -9.05 2.18 2.57
N ALA A 13 -10.31 2.50 2.87
CA ALA A 13 -11.43 2.21 1.99
C ALA A 13 -11.48 3.27 0.87
N LEU A 14 -11.02 2.92 -0.34
CA LEU A 14 -11.21 3.76 -1.52
C LEU A 14 -12.66 3.62 -2.00
N VAL A 15 -13.54 4.52 -1.58
CA VAL A 15 -14.88 4.63 -2.16
C VAL A 15 -14.77 5.51 -3.41
N ALA A 16 -14.87 4.92 -4.60
CA ALA A 16 -14.79 5.64 -5.86
C ALA A 16 -15.93 6.67 -6.03
N GLY A 17 -15.65 7.64 -6.87
CA GLY A 17 -16.69 8.38 -7.57
C GLY A 17 -15.95 9.32 -8.49
N ALA A 18 -15.87 8.88 -9.74
CA ALA A 18 -15.20 9.57 -10.81
C ALA A 18 -16.05 10.72 -11.33
N SER A 19 -15.37 11.83 -11.63
CA SER A 19 -15.78 12.70 -12.73
C SER A 19 -15.43 11.97 -14.04
N ALA A 20 -16.43 11.74 -14.89
CA ALA A 20 -16.35 10.93 -16.10
C ALA A 20 -15.07 11.15 -16.93
N ALA A 21 -14.16 10.17 -16.91
CA ALA A 21 -13.15 9.98 -17.94
C ALA A 21 -13.70 8.95 -18.94
N CYS A 22 -13.62 9.27 -20.23
CA CYS A 22 -14.15 8.46 -21.33
C CYS A 22 -13.40 7.13 -21.43
N GLY A 23 -13.90 6.09 -20.75
CA GLY A 23 -13.38 4.75 -20.89
C GLY A 23 -13.96 4.04 -22.12
N GLY A 24 -13.10 3.50 -22.99
CA GLY A 24 -13.54 2.70 -24.13
C GLY A 24 -14.27 1.42 -23.71
N PRO A 25 -15.00 0.72 -24.61
CA PRO A 25 -15.77 -0.49 -24.29
C PRO A 25 -14.94 -1.69 -23.77
N SER A 26 -13.61 -1.60 -23.83
CA SER A 26 -12.67 -2.63 -23.38
C SER A 26 -11.93 -2.27 -22.07
N GLU A 27 -12.25 -1.13 -21.46
CA GLU A 27 -11.53 -0.62 -20.28
C GLU A 27 -12.23 -0.98 -18.97
N LEU A 28 -11.51 -0.88 -17.84
CA LEU A 28 -12.11 -0.99 -16.51
C LEU A 28 -13.03 0.22 -16.29
N SER A 29 -14.23 -0.04 -15.77
CA SER A 29 -15.06 1.06 -15.27
C SER A 29 -14.35 1.75 -14.10
N SER A 30 -14.75 2.98 -13.79
CA SER A 30 -14.20 3.70 -12.63
C SER A 30 -14.37 2.91 -11.32
N ASP A 31 -15.49 2.20 -11.15
CA ASP A 31 -15.75 1.43 -9.94
C ASP A 31 -14.86 0.19 -9.89
N GLU A 32 -14.72 -0.53 -11.01
CA GLU A 32 -13.81 -1.69 -11.11
C GLU A 32 -12.35 -1.30 -10.86
N ALA A 33 -11.91 -0.17 -11.46
CA ALA A 33 -10.57 0.36 -11.28
C ALA A 33 -10.29 0.70 -9.81
N ALA A 34 -11.24 1.34 -9.13
CA ALA A 34 -11.07 1.72 -7.73
C ALA A 34 -11.08 0.50 -6.79
N GLU A 35 -12.01 -0.45 -6.99
CA GLU A 35 -12.09 -1.67 -6.18
C GLU A 35 -10.82 -2.52 -6.30
N LEU A 36 -10.34 -2.74 -7.53
CA LEU A 36 -9.08 -3.46 -7.76
C LEU A 36 -7.92 -2.72 -7.10
N THR A 37 -7.80 -1.41 -7.34
CA THR A 37 -6.69 -0.62 -6.77
C THR A 37 -6.66 -0.65 -5.24
N ALA A 38 -7.83 -0.59 -4.59
CA ALA A 38 -7.94 -0.67 -3.13
C ALA A 38 -7.44 -2.00 -2.58
N GLU A 39 -7.83 -3.11 -3.20
CA GLU A 39 -7.41 -4.44 -2.80
C GLU A 39 -5.91 -4.65 -2.99
N LEU A 40 -5.37 -4.22 -4.14
CA LEU A 40 -3.95 -4.31 -4.42
C LEU A 40 -3.13 -3.48 -3.43
N ALA A 41 -3.52 -2.22 -3.19
CA ALA A 41 -2.88 -1.35 -2.21
C ALA A 41 -2.92 -1.95 -0.79
N GLY A 42 -4.07 -2.51 -0.38
CA GLY A 42 -4.23 -3.15 0.93
C GLY A 42 -3.30 -4.36 1.12
N ALA A 43 -3.12 -5.18 0.09
CA ALA A 43 -2.17 -6.29 0.14
C ALA A 43 -0.70 -5.81 0.22
N GLY A 44 -0.35 -4.74 -0.50
CA GLY A 44 0.99 -4.12 -0.41
C GLY A 44 1.29 -3.60 1.00
N ILE A 45 0.34 -2.89 1.61
CA ILE A 45 0.44 -2.37 2.98
C ILE A 45 0.55 -3.53 3.99
N THR A 46 -0.26 -4.57 3.84
CA THR A 46 -0.23 -5.75 4.72
C THR A 46 1.12 -6.46 4.65
N GLY A 47 1.66 -6.66 3.44
CA GLY A 47 2.99 -7.23 3.27
C GLY A 47 4.10 -6.36 3.87
N ALA A 48 4.04 -5.03 3.69
CA ALA A 48 4.99 -4.10 4.30
C ALA A 48 4.93 -4.15 5.84
N SER A 49 3.74 -4.14 6.43
CA SER A 49 3.55 -4.20 7.89
C SER A 49 4.05 -5.52 8.50
N SER A 50 3.96 -6.63 7.75
CA SER A 50 4.49 -7.94 8.17
C SER A 50 6.01 -7.91 8.35
N GLY A 51 6.73 -7.09 7.58
CA GLY A 51 8.16 -6.87 7.74
C GLY A 51 8.56 -6.20 9.06
N LEU A 52 7.64 -5.48 9.70
CA LEU A 52 7.87 -4.79 10.98
C LEU A 52 7.57 -5.71 12.18
N ALA A 53 6.66 -6.67 12.01
CA ALA A 53 6.18 -7.56 13.07
C ALA A 53 7.21 -8.58 13.59
N GLY A 54 8.34 -8.75 12.89
CA GLY A 54 9.43 -9.68 13.21
C GLY A 54 10.61 -9.08 14.01
N SER A 55 10.45 -7.91 14.64
CA SER A 55 11.56 -7.30 15.39
C SER A 55 11.81 -8.01 16.73
N PRO A 56 12.99 -8.62 16.97
CA PRO A 56 13.43 -8.85 18.33
C PRO A 56 13.62 -7.48 19.00
N ALA A 57 13.10 -7.31 20.21
CA ALA A 57 13.51 -6.21 21.06
C ALA A 57 15.02 -6.38 21.30
N GLN A 58 15.84 -5.49 20.75
CA GLN A 58 17.23 -5.42 21.19
C GLN A 58 17.20 -4.92 22.63
N SER A 59 17.40 -5.84 23.57
CA SER A 59 17.78 -5.52 24.94
C SER A 59 19.23 -5.01 24.91
N GLY A 60 19.40 -3.80 24.40
CA GLY A 60 20.63 -3.03 24.40
C GLY A 60 20.42 -1.77 25.23
N GLN A 61 21.40 -1.46 26.06
CA GLN A 61 21.48 -0.33 26.98
C GLN A 61 20.90 0.97 26.37
N LEU A 62 20.11 1.72 27.16
CA LEU A 62 19.60 3.04 26.80
C LEU A 62 20.79 3.96 26.45
N GLU A 63 21.08 4.13 25.17
CA GLU A 63 21.97 5.18 24.68
C GLU A 63 21.14 6.26 24.01
N ALA A 64 21.42 7.52 24.35
CA ALA A 64 20.77 8.74 23.87
C ALA A 64 21.07 9.06 22.38
N THR A 65 21.42 8.05 21.59
CA THR A 65 21.75 8.21 20.16
C THR A 65 20.70 7.45 19.35
N PRO A 66 20.12 8.07 18.30
CA PRO A 66 19.17 7.38 17.42
C PRO A 66 19.77 6.09 16.87
N ILE A 67 19.08 4.98 17.12
CA ILE A 67 19.50 3.64 16.71
C ILE A 67 18.98 3.40 15.28
N PRO A 68 19.85 3.29 14.26
CA PRO A 68 19.40 2.98 12.92
C PRO A 68 18.96 1.52 12.83
N PHE A 69 17.94 1.25 12.02
CA PHE A 69 17.53 -0.10 11.65
C PHE A 69 17.35 -0.22 10.14
N SER A 70 17.54 -1.43 9.63
CA SER A 70 17.22 -1.81 8.26
C SER A 70 16.71 -3.24 8.25
N ARG A 71 15.62 -3.49 7.54
CA ARG A 71 14.97 -4.79 7.41
C ARG A 71 14.58 -5.03 5.96
N THR A 72 14.72 -6.28 5.54
CA THR A 72 14.20 -6.75 4.27
C THR A 72 12.80 -7.31 4.48
N VAL A 73 11.87 -6.92 3.62
CA VAL A 73 10.53 -7.50 3.53
C VAL A 73 10.55 -8.57 2.45
N SER A 74 10.04 -9.75 2.78
CA SER A 74 9.74 -10.80 1.81
C SER A 74 8.51 -11.54 2.32
N HIS A 75 7.37 -11.24 1.76
CA HIS A 75 6.09 -11.84 2.11
C HIS A 75 5.38 -12.29 0.85
N THR A 76 4.82 -13.48 0.86
CA THR A 76 4.01 -13.99 -0.24
C THR A 76 2.70 -14.50 0.32
N GLN A 77 1.60 -14.06 -0.27
CA GLN A 77 0.26 -14.49 0.09
C GLN A 77 -0.46 -15.03 -1.15
N SER A 78 -1.29 -16.05 -0.94
CA SER A 78 -2.17 -16.57 -2.00
C SER A 78 -3.37 -15.64 -2.19
N CYS A 79 -3.81 -15.47 -3.42
CA CYS A 79 -5.08 -14.79 -3.71
C CYS A 79 -6.24 -15.75 -3.48
N SER A 80 -7.38 -15.24 -3.02
CA SER A 80 -8.54 -16.08 -2.68
C SER A 80 -9.07 -16.89 -3.86
N GLY A 81 -8.95 -16.37 -5.09
CA GLY A 81 -9.37 -17.07 -6.30
C GLY A 81 -8.29 -17.95 -6.95
N GLY A 82 -7.07 -17.99 -6.41
CA GLY A 82 -5.89 -18.61 -7.02
C GLY A 82 -4.86 -17.60 -7.52
N GLY A 83 -3.63 -18.07 -7.74
CA GLY A 83 -2.47 -17.19 -7.98
C GLY A 83 -1.88 -16.63 -6.68
N SER A 84 -0.96 -15.66 -6.80
CA SER A 84 -0.26 -15.10 -5.64
C SER A 84 0.11 -13.63 -5.79
N ILE A 85 0.28 -13.00 -4.63
CA ILE A 85 0.86 -11.67 -4.45
C ILE A 85 2.17 -11.85 -3.71
N SER A 86 3.26 -11.32 -4.24
CA SER A 86 4.55 -11.26 -3.54
C SER A 86 4.91 -9.81 -3.27
N VAL A 87 5.29 -9.54 -2.03
CA VAL A 87 5.65 -8.22 -1.51
C VAL A 87 7.09 -8.31 -1.02
N SER A 88 7.98 -7.55 -1.64
CA SER A 88 9.42 -7.59 -1.34
C SER A 88 10.03 -6.20 -1.35
N GLY A 89 11.00 -5.94 -0.49
CA GLY A 89 11.65 -4.63 -0.44
C GLY A 89 12.39 -4.38 0.85
N SER A 90 12.53 -3.12 1.23
CA SER A 90 13.23 -2.70 2.44
C SER A 90 12.43 -1.69 3.26
N LEU A 91 12.66 -1.78 4.56
CA LEU A 91 12.20 -0.86 5.58
C LEU A 91 13.43 -0.40 6.35
N SER A 92 13.66 0.89 6.44
CA SER A 92 14.81 1.45 7.14
C SER A 92 14.40 2.66 7.96
N GLY A 93 15.19 3.03 8.94
CA GLY A 93 14.83 4.14 9.80
C GLY A 93 15.76 4.32 10.97
N SER A 94 15.34 5.17 11.89
CA SER A 94 16.02 5.40 13.16
C SER A 94 15.00 5.57 14.26
N ILE A 95 15.34 5.12 15.47
CA ILE A 95 14.52 5.34 16.67
C ILE A 95 15.44 5.80 17.80
N ASP A 96 15.08 6.91 18.41
CA ASP A 96 15.62 7.36 19.69
C ASP A 96 14.79 6.74 20.81
N SER A 97 15.41 5.92 21.65
CA SER A 97 14.69 5.23 22.73
C SER A 97 14.34 6.13 23.92
N GLU A 98 14.99 7.28 24.06
CA GLU A 98 14.76 8.23 25.15
C GLU A 98 13.63 9.19 24.79
N THR A 99 13.73 9.86 23.64
CA THR A 99 12.70 10.81 23.18
C THR A 99 11.52 10.11 22.50
N HIS A 100 11.68 8.85 22.12
CA HIS A 100 10.73 8.12 21.28
C HIS A 100 10.54 8.75 19.89
N ASP A 101 11.50 9.56 19.46
CA ASP A 101 11.50 10.14 18.12
C ASP A 101 12.09 9.16 17.11
N GLY A 102 11.74 9.31 15.84
CA GLY A 102 12.27 8.42 14.83
C GLY A 102 11.80 8.71 13.42
N SER A 103 12.25 7.85 12.52
CA SER A 103 11.83 7.83 11.13
C SER A 103 11.69 6.40 10.65
N LEU A 104 10.78 6.19 9.70
CA LEU A 104 10.60 4.93 8.99
C LEU A 104 10.46 5.24 7.50
N SER A 105 11.45 4.85 6.72
CA SER A 105 11.39 4.81 5.26
C SER A 105 10.99 3.42 4.79
N LEU A 106 10.13 3.38 3.77
CA LEU A 106 9.65 2.16 3.17
C LEU A 106 9.81 2.23 1.66
N ASN A 107 10.29 1.13 1.08
CA ASN A 107 10.40 0.94 -0.36
C ASN A 107 10.13 -0.53 -0.66
N VAL A 108 8.92 -0.81 -1.13
CA VAL A 108 8.40 -2.17 -1.26
C VAL A 108 7.76 -2.34 -2.63
N THR A 109 8.11 -3.42 -3.31
CA THR A 109 7.57 -3.84 -4.59
C THR A 109 6.58 -4.98 -4.39
N GLN A 110 5.42 -4.85 -5.01
CA GLN A 110 4.35 -5.82 -5.02
C GLN A 110 4.18 -6.38 -6.43
N SER A 111 4.47 -7.66 -6.59
CA SER A 111 4.28 -8.42 -7.83
C SER A 111 3.09 -9.35 -7.74
N PHE A 112 2.43 -9.56 -8.89
CA PHE A 112 1.25 -10.40 -9.02
C PHE A 112 1.51 -11.52 -10.01
N THR A 113 1.16 -12.74 -9.63
CA THR A 113 1.22 -13.91 -10.50
C THR A 113 -0.17 -14.51 -10.59
N ASP A 114 -0.87 -14.20 -11.69
CA ASP A 114 -2.20 -14.70 -12.03
C ASP A 114 -3.19 -14.62 -10.86
N CYS A 115 -3.11 -13.51 -10.12
CA CYS A 115 -3.87 -13.29 -8.90
C CYS A 115 -5.35 -13.10 -9.25
N ARG A 116 -6.19 -14.03 -8.82
CA ARG A 116 -7.63 -14.02 -9.08
C ARG A 116 -8.36 -13.31 -7.95
N ILE A 117 -9.08 -12.26 -8.33
CA ILE A 117 -9.78 -11.34 -7.46
C ILE A 117 -11.26 -11.31 -7.87
N THR A 118 -12.15 -11.52 -6.90
CA THR A 118 -13.61 -11.40 -7.10
C THR A 118 -14.13 -10.16 -6.40
N ARG A 119 -14.62 -9.17 -7.16
CA ARG A 119 -15.17 -7.90 -6.63
C ARG A 119 -16.37 -7.44 -7.45
N GLY A 120 -17.38 -6.88 -6.77
CA GLY A 120 -18.64 -6.49 -7.42
C GLY A 120 -19.36 -7.64 -8.17
N GLY A 121 -19.12 -8.90 -7.78
CA GLY A 121 -19.63 -10.08 -8.49
C GLY A 121 -18.91 -10.42 -9.81
N LYS A 122 -17.75 -9.83 -10.06
CA LYS A 122 -16.93 -10.03 -11.26
C LYS A 122 -15.58 -10.63 -10.88
N ASP A 123 -15.08 -11.50 -11.74
CA ASP A 123 -13.78 -12.15 -11.57
C ASP A 123 -12.74 -11.49 -12.48
N PHE A 124 -11.63 -11.08 -11.87
CA PHE A 124 -10.47 -10.51 -12.52
C PHE A 124 -9.24 -11.38 -12.25
N THR A 125 -8.37 -11.52 -13.25
CA THR A 125 -7.02 -12.08 -13.08
C THR A 125 -6.02 -10.95 -13.28
N VAL A 126 -5.14 -10.76 -12.29
CA VAL A 126 -4.15 -9.69 -12.26
C VAL A 126 -2.74 -10.27 -12.29
N SER A 127 -1.91 -9.76 -13.20
CA SER A 127 -0.49 -10.15 -13.33
C SER A 127 0.40 -8.92 -13.45
N GLY A 128 1.56 -8.94 -12.79
CA GLY A 128 2.46 -7.79 -12.68
C GLY A 128 3.17 -7.46 -14.00
N SER A 129 3.10 -6.20 -14.43
CA SER A 129 3.97 -5.62 -15.46
C SER A 129 3.82 -4.08 -15.46
N PRO A 130 4.73 -3.28 -14.84
CA PRO A 130 6.04 -3.61 -14.25
C PRO A 130 6.03 -3.96 -12.74
N ASN A 131 4.88 -4.31 -12.15
CA ASN A 131 4.63 -4.43 -10.70
C ASN A 131 4.22 -3.07 -10.09
N LEU A 132 3.69 -3.12 -8.86
CA LEU A 132 3.36 -1.93 -8.08
C LEU A 132 4.46 -1.67 -7.05
N GLN A 133 4.72 -0.41 -6.75
CA GLN A 133 5.71 0.03 -5.79
C GLN A 133 5.03 0.92 -4.74
N LEU A 134 5.20 0.56 -3.47
CA LEU A 134 4.82 1.35 -2.32
C LEU A 134 6.08 1.98 -1.72
N SER A 135 6.12 3.30 -1.62
CA SER A 135 7.25 4.03 -1.06
C SER A 135 6.82 5.21 -0.20
N GLY A 136 7.65 5.62 0.75
CA GLY A 136 7.38 6.80 1.56
C GLY A 136 8.22 6.86 2.83
N THR A 137 8.02 7.93 3.59
CA THR A 137 8.71 8.15 4.86
C THR A 137 7.71 8.58 5.91
N ILE A 138 7.80 7.96 7.08
CA ILE A 138 7.01 8.27 8.26
C ILE A 138 7.93 8.91 9.29
N THR A 139 7.58 10.10 9.75
CA THR A 139 8.26 10.80 10.85
C THR A 139 7.51 10.55 12.15
N ILE A 140 8.25 10.20 13.20
CA ILE A 140 7.71 9.87 14.53
C ILE A 140 8.30 10.86 15.53
N VAL A 141 7.43 11.50 16.34
CA VAL A 141 7.82 12.36 17.45
C VAL A 141 7.06 11.91 18.70
N ASN A 142 7.76 11.70 19.81
CA ASN A 142 7.20 11.18 21.06
C ASN A 142 6.37 9.90 20.86
N GLY A 143 6.85 8.98 20.01
CA GLY A 143 6.21 7.70 19.72
C GLY A 143 4.95 7.77 18.85
N LEU A 144 4.64 8.93 18.26
CA LEU A 144 3.48 9.14 17.39
C LEU A 144 3.90 9.71 16.02
N PRO A 145 3.22 9.35 14.92
CA PRO A 145 3.43 10.02 13.64
C PRO A 145 3.25 11.54 13.76
N SER A 146 4.21 12.30 13.27
CA SER A 146 4.27 13.75 13.44
C SER A 146 4.32 14.48 12.09
N GLY A 147 3.41 15.43 11.92
CA GLY A 147 3.22 16.14 10.65
C GLY A 147 2.49 15.31 9.59
N PRO A 148 2.36 15.86 8.37
CA PRO A 148 1.79 15.14 7.23
C PRO A 148 2.74 14.02 6.80
N GLN A 149 2.23 12.80 6.79
CA GLN A 149 2.89 11.62 6.24
C GLN A 149 2.43 11.42 4.81
N THR A 150 3.30 10.86 3.95
CA THR A 150 2.97 10.57 2.56
C THR A 150 3.48 9.20 2.15
N LEU A 151 2.65 8.43 1.45
CA LEU A 151 3.00 7.21 0.74
C LEU A 151 2.67 7.38 -0.73
N SER A 152 3.57 6.95 -1.59
CA SER A 152 3.37 6.84 -3.02
C SER A 152 3.15 5.38 -3.39
N PHE A 153 2.10 5.13 -4.16
CA PHE A 153 1.77 3.84 -4.73
C PHE A 153 1.75 3.99 -6.25
N THR A 154 2.77 3.43 -6.92
CA THR A 154 3.01 3.67 -8.35
C THR A 154 3.25 2.37 -9.10
N GLY A 155 3.11 2.37 -10.43
CA GLY A 155 3.44 1.25 -11.29
C GLY A 155 2.27 0.84 -12.17
N ALA A 156 2.26 -0.41 -12.63
CA ALA A 156 1.15 -0.92 -13.44
C ALA A 156 0.98 -2.43 -13.31
N PHE A 157 -0.24 -2.87 -13.61
CA PHE A 157 -0.60 -4.28 -13.69
C PHE A 157 -1.43 -4.57 -14.93
N ARG A 158 -1.33 -5.79 -15.42
CA ARG A 158 -2.25 -6.32 -16.44
C ARG A 158 -3.43 -6.99 -15.77
N TRP A 159 -4.59 -6.86 -16.39
CA TRP A 159 -5.81 -7.47 -15.93
C TRP A 159 -6.53 -8.17 -17.08
N SER A 160 -7.25 -9.23 -16.75
CA SER A 160 -8.26 -9.85 -17.61
C SER A 160 -9.52 -10.15 -16.80
N ALA A 161 -10.68 -9.98 -17.41
CA ALA A 161 -11.97 -10.25 -16.81
C ALA A 161 -12.58 -11.51 -17.44
N ALA A 162 -13.45 -12.19 -16.68
CA ALA A 162 -14.15 -13.39 -17.16
C ALA A 162 -15.06 -13.14 -18.39
N ASP A 163 -15.45 -11.88 -18.62
CA ASP A 163 -16.23 -11.44 -19.79
C ASP A 163 -15.39 -11.28 -21.08
N GLY A 164 -14.09 -11.58 -21.02
CA GLY A 164 -13.16 -11.50 -22.14
C GLY A 164 -12.47 -10.15 -22.31
N ARG A 165 -12.81 -9.12 -21.52
CA ARG A 165 -12.05 -7.86 -21.50
C ARG A 165 -10.66 -8.09 -20.90
N SER A 166 -9.68 -7.33 -21.37
CA SER A 166 -8.34 -7.31 -20.80
C SER A 166 -7.63 -6.02 -21.12
N GLY A 167 -6.65 -5.66 -20.29
CA GLY A 167 -5.89 -4.44 -20.47
C GLY A 167 -4.73 -4.28 -19.50
N SER A 168 -4.16 -3.08 -19.51
CA SER A 168 -3.21 -2.62 -18.50
C SER A 168 -3.89 -1.54 -17.64
N CYS A 169 -3.45 -1.42 -16.40
CA CYS A 169 -3.86 -0.36 -15.50
C CYS A 169 -2.61 0.26 -14.88
N ASP A 170 -2.34 1.52 -15.23
CA ASP A 170 -1.32 2.34 -14.60
C ASP A 170 -1.86 2.96 -13.31
N ILE A 171 -1.04 2.95 -12.27
CA ILE A 171 -1.31 3.48 -10.95
C ILE A 171 -0.26 4.54 -10.64
N ASP A 172 -0.73 5.71 -10.21
CA ASP A 172 0.08 6.76 -9.63
C ASP A 172 -0.75 7.45 -8.56
N LEU A 173 -0.68 6.94 -7.33
CA LEU A 173 -1.43 7.42 -6.19
C LEU A 173 -0.51 7.94 -5.10
N THR A 174 -0.94 9.02 -4.48
CA THR A 174 -0.34 9.60 -3.28
C THR A 174 -1.37 9.54 -2.16
N ILE A 175 -1.00 8.87 -1.08
CA ILE A 175 -1.76 8.76 0.16
C ILE A 175 -1.10 9.71 1.16
N SER A 176 -1.83 10.69 1.67
CA SER A 176 -1.36 11.58 2.73
C SER A 176 -2.24 11.44 3.96
N TRP A 177 -1.66 11.42 5.15
CA TRP A 177 -2.42 11.39 6.40
C TRP A 177 -1.65 12.11 7.50
N SER A 178 -2.37 12.53 8.54
CA SER A 178 -1.76 13.04 9.77
C SER A 178 -2.70 12.75 10.93
N LEU A 179 -2.22 12.86 12.16
CA LEU A 179 -3.11 12.76 13.33
C LEU A 179 -4.07 13.94 13.47
N ALA A 180 -3.81 15.06 12.76
CA ALA A 180 -4.58 16.28 12.84
C ALA A 180 -5.65 16.42 11.73
N SER A 181 -5.55 15.61 10.66
CA SER A 181 -6.36 15.74 9.45
C SER A 181 -6.79 14.37 8.95
N PRO A 182 -7.97 14.26 8.30
CA PRO A 182 -8.38 13.02 7.63
C PRO A 182 -7.33 12.60 6.58
N SER A 183 -7.28 11.31 6.29
CA SER A 183 -6.40 10.81 5.25
C SER A 183 -6.92 11.25 3.90
N THR A 184 -6.04 11.43 2.93
CA THR A 184 -6.39 11.81 1.56
C THR A 184 -5.66 10.90 0.59
N VAL A 185 -6.38 10.41 -0.42
CA VAL A 185 -5.77 9.70 -1.55
C VAL A 185 -6.02 10.52 -2.81
N THR A 186 -4.95 10.80 -3.53
CA THR A 186 -4.97 11.62 -4.75
C THR A 186 -4.08 11.01 -5.83
N GLY A 187 -4.45 11.15 -7.10
CA GLY A 187 -3.66 10.69 -8.23
C GLY A 187 -4.51 9.92 -9.25
N THR A 188 -3.90 9.08 -10.07
CA THR A 188 -4.58 8.36 -11.14
C THR A 188 -4.52 6.85 -10.96
N ALA A 189 -5.62 6.17 -11.29
CA ALA A 189 -5.70 4.71 -11.34
C ALA A 189 -6.44 4.25 -12.59
N CYS A 190 -5.79 3.43 -13.42
CA CYS A 190 -6.31 2.93 -14.69
C CYS A 190 -6.82 4.04 -15.63
N GLY A 191 -6.16 5.21 -15.64
CA GLY A 191 -6.57 6.38 -16.41
C GLY A 191 -7.67 7.24 -15.76
N HIS A 192 -8.20 6.84 -14.60
CA HIS A 192 -9.21 7.58 -13.85
C HIS A 192 -8.57 8.45 -12.77
N GLN A 193 -9.00 9.70 -12.66
CA GLN A 193 -8.58 10.59 -11.57
C GLN A 193 -9.25 10.16 -10.25
N ILE A 194 -8.44 10.02 -9.21
CA ILE A 194 -8.82 9.72 -7.84
C ILE A 194 -8.46 10.94 -6.99
N SER A 195 -9.41 11.49 -6.24
CA SER A 195 -9.15 12.55 -5.25
C SER A 195 -10.21 12.49 -4.16
N ARG A 196 -9.85 11.93 -3.00
CA ARG A 196 -10.80 11.64 -1.90
C ARG A 196 -10.18 11.71 -0.52
N GLN A 197 -11.03 11.97 0.46
CA GLN A 197 -10.72 11.85 1.88
C GLN A 197 -11.13 10.47 2.39
N VAL A 198 -10.33 9.88 3.25
CA VAL A 198 -10.50 8.53 3.85
C VAL A 198 -10.36 8.61 5.36
#